data_AF-A0A949AU47-F1
#
_entry.id   AF-A0A949AU47-F1
#
_cell.length_a   1.000
_cell.length_b   1.000
_cell.length_c   1.000
_cell.angle_alpha   90.00
_cell.angle_beta   90.00
_cell.angle_gamma   90.00
#
_symmetry.space_group_name_H-M   'P 1'
#
loop_
_entity.id
_entity.type
_entity.pdbx_description
1 polymer ?
#
loop_
_entity_poly.entity_id
_entity_poly.type
_entity_poly.pdbx_seq_one_letter_code
_entity_poly.pdbx_strand_id
1 'polypeptide(L)' 'MNFGSKSMSRPNSFVAPIAFISLFTLSTAVMGYLFGYLPATLYFDGKKKQAVNMFLQTVAVFAGLTVVTFAILFSGVIS' A
#
# COMPACT_ATOMS: atom_id res chain seq x y z
N MET A 1 -35.77 -8.87 10.99
CA MET A 1 -35.32 -7.51 11.38
C MET A 1 -33.89 -7.35 10.88
N ASN A 2 -33.69 -6.68 9.74
CA ASN A 2 -32.36 -6.48 9.14
C ASN A 2 -31.79 -5.14 9.63
N PHE A 3 -30.82 -5.18 10.53
CA PHE A 3 -30.18 -3.99 11.12
C PHE A 3 -29.15 -3.32 10.18
N GLY A 4 -29.00 -3.80 8.94
CA GLY A 4 -28.00 -3.30 7.97
C GLY A 4 -28.45 -2.17 7.04
N SER A 5 -29.74 -1.82 7.00
CA SER A 5 -30.29 -0.89 6.00
C SER A 5 -30.33 0.58 6.44
N LYS A 6 -29.64 0.95 7.53
CA LYS A 6 -29.61 2.32 8.08
C LYS A 6 -28.32 3.11 7.88
N SER A 7 -27.39 2.63 7.05
CA SER A 7 -26.22 3.44 6.63
C SER A 7 -26.35 3.98 5.20
N MET A 8 -27.58 4.26 4.77
CA MET A 8 -27.84 5.01 3.53
C MET A 8 -28.33 6.42 3.88
N SER A 9 -27.59 7.12 4.74
CA SER A 9 -27.63 8.58 4.75
C SER A 9 -26.81 9.05 3.56
N ARG A 10 -27.49 9.77 2.67
CA ARG A 10 -27.05 10.39 1.40
C ARG A 10 -25.52 10.53 1.22
N PRO A 11 -25.03 10.25 0.00
CA PRO A 11 -23.62 10.04 -0.25
C PRO A 11 -22.83 11.30 0.12
N ASN A 12 -21.92 11.19 1.08
CA ASN A 12 -20.76 12.07 1.15
C ASN A 12 -19.84 11.77 -0.05
N SER A 13 -20.38 11.95 -1.26
CA SER A 13 -19.79 11.52 -2.54
C SER A 13 -18.47 12.20 -2.82
N PHE A 14 -18.21 13.35 -2.19
CA PHE A 14 -16.96 14.09 -2.31
C PHE A 14 -15.97 13.74 -1.19
N VAL A 15 -16.43 13.51 0.04
CA VAL A 15 -15.55 13.22 1.20
C VAL A 15 -14.90 11.84 1.06
N ALA A 16 -15.63 10.84 0.57
CA ALA A 16 -15.08 9.50 0.37
C ALA A 16 -13.86 9.48 -0.60
N PRO A 17 -13.92 10.08 -1.81
CA PRO A 17 -12.76 10.17 -2.68
C PRO A 17 -11.61 11.00 -2.08
N ILE A 18 -11.91 12.11 -1.38
CA ILE A 18 -10.87 12.93 -0.73
C ILE A 18 -10.15 12.13 0.35
N ALA A 19 -10.87 11.40 1.19
CA ALA A 19 -10.30 10.55 2.22
C ALA A 19 -9.45 9.43 1.59
N PHE A 20 -9.94 8.79 0.52
CA PHE A 20 -9.20 7.76 -0.20
C PHE A 20 -7.89 8.30 -0.78
N ILE A 21 -7.93 9.42 -1.51
CA ILE A 21 -6.73 10.04 -2.10
C ILE A 21 -5.76 10.50 -1.00
N SER A 22 -6.27 11.01 0.12
CA SER A 22 -5.44 11.44 1.25
C SER A 22 -4.70 10.26 1.89
N LEU A 23 -5.41 9.17 2.19
CA LEU A 23 -4.80 7.94 2.72
C LEU A 23 -3.81 7.33 1.72
N PHE A 24 -4.17 7.31 0.44
CA PHE A 24 -3.30 6.81 -0.62
C PHE A 24 -2.01 7.65 -0.77
N THR A 25 -2.15 8.98 -0.75
CA THR A 25 -1.01 9.91 -0.85
C THR A 25 -0.13 9.81 0.39
N LEU A 26 -0.72 9.76 1.59
CA LEU A 26 0.02 9.57 2.84
C LEU A 26 0.79 8.25 2.82
N SER A 27 0.16 7.15 2.42
CA SER A 27 0.81 5.84 2.28
C SER A 27 1.97 5.89 1.28
N THR A 28 1.73 6.49 0.11
CA THR A 28 2.75 6.65 -0.93
C THR A 28 3.89 7.55 -0.46
N ALA A 29 3.62 8.60 0.32
CA ALA A 29 4.64 9.49 0.87
C ALA A 29 5.51 8.79 1.92
N VAL A 30 4.89 8.03 2.84
CA VAL A 30 5.62 7.23 3.84
C VAL A 30 6.50 6.19 3.14
N MET A 31 5.95 5.49 2.14
CA MET A 31 6.72 4.51 1.38
C MET A 31 7.80 5.17 0.54
N GLY A 32 7.52 6.27 -0.16
CA GLY A 32 8.52 7.04 -0.92
C GLY A 32 9.64 7.59 -0.03
N TYR A 33 9.36 7.93 1.22
CA TYR A 33 10.38 8.32 2.19
C TYR A 33 11.23 7.13 2.65
N LEU A 34 10.59 6.03 3.08
CA LEU A 34 11.29 4.84 3.57
C LEU A 34 12.08 4.13 2.45
N PHE A 35 11.59 4.16 1.23
CA PHE A 35 12.12 3.44 0.08
C PHE A 35 12.87 4.29 -0.93
N GLY A 36 12.58 5.58 -1.02
CA GLY A 36 13.31 6.51 -1.88
C GLY A 36 14.38 7.22 -1.08
N TYR A 37 13.95 8.03 -0.11
CA TYR A 37 14.84 8.96 0.59
C TYR A 37 15.85 8.26 1.51
N LEU A 38 15.40 7.32 2.35
CA LEU A 38 16.26 6.61 3.31
C LEU A 38 17.40 5.83 2.61
N PRO A 39 17.12 4.97 1.62
CA PRO A 39 18.18 4.26 0.92
C PRO A 39 18.99 5.15 -0.01
N ALA A 40 18.42 6.20 -0.60
CA ALA A 40 19.20 7.18 -1.37
C ALA A 40 20.24 7.87 -0.48
N THR A 41 19.85 8.29 0.72
CA THR A 41 20.76 8.94 1.68
C THR A 41 21.86 7.97 2.11
N LEU A 42 21.51 6.73 2.47
CA LEU A 42 22.48 5.70 2.84
C LEU A 42 23.39 5.26 1.68
N TYR A 43 22.93 5.41 0.43
CA TYR A 43 23.69 5.13 -0.77
C TYR A 43 24.80 6.17 -0.97
N PHE A 44 24.52 7.45 -0.69
CA PHE A 44 25.52 8.51 -0.68
C PHE A 44 26.49 8.40 0.50
N ASP A 45 26.06 7.83 1.63
CA ASP A 45 26.87 7.56 2.84
C ASP A 45 27.75 6.29 2.72
N GLY A 46 27.86 5.69 1.54
CA GLY A 46 28.73 4.52 1.28
C GLY A 46 28.22 3.18 1.82
N LYS A 47 27.16 3.14 2.65
CA LYS A 47 26.53 1.91 3.19
C LYS A 47 25.42 1.36 2.27
N LYS A 48 25.73 1.31 0.96
CA LYS A 48 24.83 0.93 -0.14
C LYS A 48 24.13 -0.42 0.07
N LYS A 49 24.85 -1.40 0.63
CA LYS A 49 24.34 -2.77 0.82
C LYS A 49 23.18 -2.85 1.81
N GLN A 50 23.24 -2.13 2.93
CA GLN A 50 22.19 -2.22 3.96
C GLN A 50 20.89 -1.55 3.51
N ALA A 51 21.00 -0.39 2.86
CA ALA A 51 19.85 0.34 2.34
C ALA A 51 19.07 -0.45 1.29
N VAL A 52 19.79 -1.02 0.32
CA VAL A 52 19.17 -1.84 -0.72
C VAL A 52 18.57 -3.11 -0.12
N ASN A 53 19.18 -3.71 0.91
CA ASN A 53 18.65 -4.94 1.50
C ASN A 53 17.32 -4.70 2.25
N MET A 54 17.20 -3.61 3.02
CA MET A 54 15.93 -3.27 3.70
C MET A 54 14.83 -2.85 2.72
N PHE A 55 15.20 -2.10 1.68
CA PHE A 55 14.28 -1.77 0.59
C PHE A 55 13.78 -3.04 -0.10
N LEU A 56 14.69 -3.90 -0.53
CA LEU A 56 14.37 -5.06 -1.34
C LEU A 56 13.59 -6.10 -0.55
N GLN A 57 13.86 -6.27 0.75
CA GLN A 57 13.04 -7.13 1.61
C GLN A 57 11.59 -6.67 1.67
N THR A 58 11.35 -5.38 1.93
CA THR A 58 9.99 -4.88 2.11
C THR A 58 9.24 -4.89 0.77
N VAL A 59 9.90 -4.56 -0.34
CA VAL A 59 9.35 -4.71 -1.70
C VAL A 59 9.08 -6.17 -2.05
N ALA A 60 9.98 -7.10 -1.71
CA ALA A 60 9.81 -8.52 -1.98
C ALA A 60 8.61 -9.11 -1.23
N VAL A 61 8.39 -8.73 0.03
CA VAL A 61 7.21 -9.15 0.80
C VAL A 61 5.93 -8.61 0.14
N PHE A 62 5.92 -7.33 -0.26
CA PHE A 62 4.77 -6.73 -0.92
C PHE A 62 4.48 -7.35 -2.29
N ALA A 63 5.53 -7.62 -3.07
CA ALA A 63 5.44 -8.30 -4.36
C ALA A 63 4.93 -9.73 -4.19
N GLY A 64 5.42 -10.48 -3.19
CA GLY A 64 4.93 -11.81 -2.85
C GLY A 64 3.44 -11.80 -2.48
N LEU A 65 3.01 -10.87 -1.62
CA LEU A 65 1.59 -10.68 -1.30
C LEU A 65 0.76 -10.34 -2.54
N THR A 66 1.27 -9.50 -3.43
CA THR A 66 0.59 -9.12 -4.68
C THR A 66 0.42 -10.33 -5.59
N VAL A 67 1.47 -11.14 -5.77
CA VAL A 67 1.44 -12.36 -6.57
C VAL A 67 0.46 -13.38 -5.97
N VAL A 68 0.47 -13.57 -4.65
CA VAL A 68 -0.48 -14.46 -3.96
C VAL A 68 -1.92 -13.98 -4.15
N THR A 69 -2.17 -12.67 -4.01
CA THR A 69 -3.50 -12.08 -4.20
C THR A 69 -3.99 -12.28 -5.63
N PHE A 70 -3.13 -12.02 -6.62
CA PHE A 70 -3.45 -12.28 -8.03
C PHE A 70 -3.67 -13.76 -8.30
N ALA A 71 -2.83 -14.64 -7.76
CA ALA A 71 -2.98 -16.08 -7.91
C ALA A 71 -4.31 -16.57 -7.32
N ILE A 72 -4.73 -16.08 -6.15
CA ILE A 72 -6.04 -16.40 -5.57
C ILE A 72 -7.18 -15.90 -6.47
N LEU A 73 -7.07 -14.69 -7.00
CA LEU A 73 -8.07 -14.08 -7.87
C LEU A 73 -8.23 -14.83 -9.19
N PHE A 74 -7.13 -15.27 -9.81
CA PHE A 74 -7.13 -16.06 -11.05
C PHE A 74 -7.39 -17.56 -10.84
N SER A 75 -7.12 -18.11 -9.66
CA SER A 75 -7.37 -19.52 -9.31
C SER A 75 -8.87 -19.82 -9.14
N GLY A 76 -9.73 -18.81 -9.16
CA GLY A 76 -11.19 -19.01 -9.02
C GLY A 76 -11.62 -19.50 -7.64
N VAL A 77 -10.74 -19.46 -6.64
CA VAL A 77 -11.03 -19.85 -5.24
C VAL A 77 -12.16 -19.02 -4.63
N ILE A 78 -12.39 -17.81 -5.16
CA ILE A 78 -13.43 -16.86 -4.71
C ILE A 78 -14.62 -16.82 -5.69
N SER A 79 -14.60 -17.61 -6.79
CA SER A 79 -15.67 -17.63 -7.80
C SER A 79 -16.70 -18.72 -7.56
#